data_AF-A0A0B8PKH0-F1
#
_entry.id   AF-A0A0B8PKH0-F1
#
_cell.length_a   1.000
_cell.length_b   1.000
_cell.length_c   1.000
_cell.angle_alpha   90.00
_cell.angle_beta   90.00
_cell.angle_gamma   90.00
#
_symmetry.space_group_name_H-M   'P 1'
#
loop_
_entity.id
_entity.type
_entity.pdbx_description
1 polymer ?
#
loop_
_entity_poly.entity_id
_entity_poly.type
_entity_poly.pdbx_seq_one_letter_code
_entity_poly.pdbx_strand_id
1 'polypeptide(L)'
;MHIQAKPHSIALATPFVISRGARTHCHTVRVTVQHGEYKGVGECTPYPRYGESVESVIEQIQHWTEELSALSPIDAKQRLQQMPSGAARNALDCALWVLLANADKQTFPSPYFEIKPAIETAMTVSIGEPEAMAEQARGYARLGATLLKVKLDGEQVVERVKAVRHASLTARSSWMPTRLGLG
;
A
#
# COMPACT_ATOMS: atom_id res chain seq x y z
N MET A 1 -17.52 -15.87 13.24
CA MET A 1 -17.38 -14.82 12.21
C MET A 1 -17.36 -15.44 10.82
N HIS A 2 -17.68 -14.69 9.77
CA HIS A 2 -17.51 -15.12 8.38
C HIS A 2 -16.39 -14.31 7.74
N ILE A 3 -15.36 -14.98 7.23
CA ILE A 3 -14.19 -14.36 6.62
C ILE A 3 -14.13 -14.78 5.15
N GLN A 4 -13.97 -13.82 4.25
CA GLN A 4 -13.85 -14.06 2.82
C GLN A 4 -12.68 -13.27 2.25
N ALA A 5 -11.78 -13.94 1.53
CA ALA A 5 -10.70 -13.33 0.77
C ALA A 5 -11.00 -13.39 -0.73
N LYS A 6 -10.81 -12.29 -1.45
CA LYS A 6 -10.97 -12.24 -2.92
C LYS A 6 -9.79 -11.54 -3.58
N PRO A 7 -9.27 -12.08 -4.69
CA PRO A 7 -8.27 -11.38 -5.49
C PRO A 7 -8.93 -10.26 -6.30
N HIS A 8 -8.19 -9.17 -6.49
CA HIS A 8 -8.56 -8.10 -7.40
C HIS A 8 -7.36 -7.75 -8.29
N SER A 9 -7.64 -7.48 -9.57
CA SER A 9 -6.66 -6.95 -10.53
C SER A 9 -7.14 -5.58 -10.98
N ILE A 10 -6.44 -4.53 -10.58
CA ILE A 10 -6.82 -3.14 -10.83
C ILE A 10 -5.81 -2.54 -11.81
N ALA A 11 -6.28 -2.12 -12.99
CA ALA A 11 -5.43 -1.45 -13.97
C ALA A 11 -4.94 -0.11 -13.42
N LEU A 12 -3.65 0.18 -13.59
CA LEU A 12 -3.07 1.46 -13.22
C LEU A 12 -3.36 2.50 -14.31
N ALA A 13 -3.71 3.73 -13.92
CA ALA A 13 -3.94 4.83 -14.84
C ALA A 13 -2.71 5.15 -15.71
N THR A 14 -1.51 4.85 -15.20
CA THR A 14 -0.25 4.92 -15.93
C THR A 14 0.64 3.77 -15.45
N PRO A 15 1.36 3.06 -16.34
CA PRO A 15 2.29 2.02 -15.94
C PRO A 15 3.30 2.56 -14.93
N PHE A 16 3.44 1.88 -13.80
CA PHE A 16 4.41 2.25 -12.77
C PHE A 16 5.75 1.59 -13.07
N VAL A 17 6.68 2.39 -13.61
CA VAL A 17 8.01 1.94 -13.99
C VAL A 17 9.01 2.18 -12.86
N ILE A 18 9.73 1.13 -12.49
CA ILE A 18 10.87 1.15 -11.58
C ILE A 18 12.04 0.40 -12.23
N SER A 19 13.25 0.50 -11.65
CA SER A 19 14.45 -0.17 -12.17
C SER A 19 14.35 -1.70 -12.33
N ARG A 20 13.33 -2.33 -11.75
CA ARG A 20 13.08 -3.78 -11.80
C ARG A 20 11.95 -4.18 -12.77
N GLY A 21 11.43 -3.24 -13.54
CA GLY A 21 10.36 -3.47 -14.51
C GLY A 21 9.18 -2.53 -14.38
N ALA A 22 8.19 -2.72 -15.25
CA ALA A 22 6.95 -1.97 -15.29
C ALA A 22 5.80 -2.78 -14.68
N ARG A 23 4.98 -2.14 -13.84
CA ARG A 23 3.71 -2.70 -13.36
C ARG A 23 2.57 -1.99 -14.08
N THR A 24 1.68 -2.75 -14.71
CA THR A 24 0.47 -2.21 -15.37
C THR A 24 -0.79 -2.43 -14.53
N HIS A 25 -0.75 -3.40 -13.61
CA HIS A 25 -1.84 -3.72 -12.70
C HIS A 25 -1.35 -3.78 -11.26
N CYS A 26 -2.25 -3.41 -10.34
CA CYS A 26 -2.12 -3.74 -8.93
C CYS A 26 -2.94 -5.00 -8.65
N HIS A 27 -2.26 -6.08 -8.28
CA HIS A 27 -2.90 -7.30 -7.80
C HIS A 27 -3.01 -7.23 -6.29
N THR A 28 -4.25 -7.23 -5.78
CA THR A 28 -4.53 -7.13 -4.35
C THR A 28 -5.38 -8.32 -3.90
N VAL A 29 -5.37 -8.58 -2.60
CA VAL A 29 -6.32 -9.49 -1.94
C VAL A 29 -7.13 -8.64 -0.97
N ARG A 30 -8.45 -8.66 -1.13
CA ARG A 30 -9.39 -7.98 -0.25
C ARG A 30 -10.05 -8.99 0.68
N VAL A 31 -9.96 -8.73 1.98
CA VAL A 31 -10.56 -9.53 3.03
C VAL A 31 -11.79 -8.81 3.57
N THR A 32 -12.90 -9.53 3.63
CA THR A 32 -14.11 -9.12 4.35
C THR A 32 -14.26 -10.00 5.57
N VAL A 33 -14.46 -9.38 6.75
CA VAL A 33 -14.84 -10.08 7.99
C VAL A 33 -16.22 -9.58 8.40
N GLN A 34 -17.14 -10.50 8.66
CA GLN A 34 -18.49 -10.21 9.13
C GLN A 34 -18.79 -10.91 10.45
N HIS A 35 -19.42 -10.18 11.37
CA HIS A 35 -19.86 -10.70 12.66
C HIS A 35 -21.19 -10.03 13.06
N GLY A 36 -22.28 -10.81 13.03
CA GLY A 36 -23.63 -10.26 13.15
C GLY A 36 -23.93 -9.27 11.99
N GLU A 37 -24.40 -8.08 12.35
CA GLU A 37 -24.68 -6.99 11.42
C GLU A 37 -23.42 -6.18 11.01
N TYR A 38 -22.32 -6.32 11.77
CA TYR A 38 -21.11 -5.56 11.53
C TYR A 38 -20.22 -6.23 10.48
N LYS A 39 -19.57 -5.38 9.68
CA LYS A 39 -18.65 -5.80 8.62
C LYS A 39 -17.40 -4.92 8.61
N GLY A 40 -16.24 -5.54 8.42
CA GLY A 40 -14.97 -4.86 8.19
C GLY A 40 -14.31 -5.34 6.91
N VAL A 41 -13.57 -4.43 6.26
CA VAL A 41 -12.86 -4.71 5.01
C VAL A 41 -11.41 -4.30 5.17
N GLY A 42 -10.50 -5.19 4.79
CA GLY A 42 -9.07 -4.95 4.70
C GLY A 42 -8.55 -5.35 3.32
N GLU A 43 -7.39 -4.84 2.96
CA GLU A 43 -6.76 -5.13 1.67
C GLU A 43 -5.25 -5.24 1.86
N CYS A 44 -4.62 -6.11 1.08
CA CYS A 44 -3.17 -6.18 0.99
C CYS A 44 -2.73 -6.32 -0.47
N THR A 45 -1.48 -5.93 -0.73
CA THR A 45 -0.80 -6.23 -1.99
C THR A 45 0.28 -7.29 -1.70
N PRO A 46 0.12 -8.54 -2.17
CA PRO A 46 1.17 -9.54 -2.08
C PRO A 46 2.46 -9.04 -2.75
N TYR A 47 3.60 -9.27 -2.11
CA TYR A 47 4.88 -8.78 -2.61
C TYR A 47 5.89 -9.91 -2.90
N PRO A 48 6.21 -10.21 -4.18
CA PRO A 48 7.09 -11.32 -4.56
C PRO A 48 8.49 -11.26 -3.92
N ARG A 49 8.97 -10.06 -3.58
CA ARG A 49 10.24 -9.89 -2.85
C ARG A 49 10.27 -10.65 -1.52
N TYR A 50 9.11 -10.83 -0.89
CA TYR A 50 8.94 -11.58 0.36
C TYR A 50 8.41 -12.99 0.13
N GLY A 51 8.43 -13.49 -1.10
CA GLY A 51 7.90 -14.82 -1.45
C GLY A 51 6.37 -14.90 -1.48
N GLU A 52 5.68 -13.75 -1.54
CA GLU A 52 4.21 -13.71 -1.55
C GLU A 52 3.67 -13.65 -2.99
N SER A 53 2.60 -14.41 -3.24
CA SER A 53 1.74 -14.30 -4.42
C SER A 53 0.29 -14.08 -3.99
N VAL A 54 -0.61 -13.82 -4.94
CA VAL A 54 -2.05 -13.71 -4.64
C VAL A 54 -2.58 -15.03 -4.08
N GLU A 55 -2.19 -16.13 -4.70
CA GLU A 55 -2.56 -17.49 -4.34
C GLU A 55 -2.04 -17.83 -2.95
N SER A 56 -0.74 -17.62 -2.68
CA SER A 56 -0.16 -17.96 -1.38
C SER A 56 -0.75 -17.14 -0.23
N VAL A 57 -1.09 -15.87 -0.48
CA VAL A 57 -1.75 -15.02 0.51
C VAL A 57 -3.19 -15.47 0.77
N ILE A 58 -3.93 -15.86 -0.27
CA ILE A 58 -5.30 -16.40 -0.10
C ILE A 58 -5.27 -17.71 0.68
N GLU A 59 -4.36 -18.64 0.33
CA GLU A 59 -4.17 -19.89 1.06
C GLU A 59 -3.84 -19.65 2.53
N GLN A 60 -2.93 -18.70 2.80
CA GLN A 60 -2.58 -18.33 4.18
C GLN A 60 -3.78 -17.76 4.95
N ILE A 61 -4.61 -16.90 4.32
CA ILE A 61 -5.84 -16.39 4.94
C ILE A 61 -6.83 -17.53 5.21
N GLN A 62 -7.02 -18.44 4.26
CA GLN A 62 -7.93 -19.58 4.40
C GLN A 62 -7.52 -20.49 5.56
N HIS A 63 -6.22 -20.80 5.68
CA HIS A 63 -5.69 -21.60 6.78
C HIS A 63 -6.01 -20.99 8.17
N TRP A 64 -5.88 -19.68 8.30
CA TRP A 64 -6.21 -18.98 9.55
C TRP A 64 -7.71 -18.74 9.74
N THR A 65 -8.50 -18.78 8.66
CA THR A 65 -9.94 -18.51 8.71
C THR A 65 -10.68 -19.51 9.58
N GLU A 66 -10.31 -20.79 9.55
CA GLU A 66 -10.95 -21.84 10.36
C GLU A 66 -10.90 -21.51 11.85
N GLU A 67 -9.70 -21.18 12.35
CA GLU A 67 -9.49 -20.83 13.74
C GLU A 67 -10.13 -19.49 14.11
N LEU A 68 -9.88 -18.45 13.31
CA LEU A 68 -10.37 -17.09 13.60
C LEU A 68 -11.90 -17.02 13.56
N SER A 69 -12.57 -17.83 12.74
CA SER A 69 -14.03 -17.81 12.62
C SER A 69 -14.75 -18.29 13.87
N ALA A 70 -14.11 -19.10 14.72
CA ALA A 70 -14.66 -19.57 15.99
C ALA A 70 -14.50 -18.56 17.14
N LEU A 71 -13.67 -17.53 16.95
CA LEU A 71 -13.35 -16.54 17.98
C LEU A 71 -14.29 -15.33 17.92
N SER A 72 -14.38 -14.60 19.03
CA SER A 72 -14.92 -13.24 19.02
C SER A 72 -13.99 -12.32 18.21
N PRO A 73 -14.48 -11.19 17.66
CA PRO A 73 -13.63 -10.26 16.92
C PRO A 73 -12.39 -9.77 17.69
N ILE A 74 -12.51 -9.56 19.00
CA ILE A 74 -11.40 -9.10 19.84
C ILE A 74 -10.37 -10.21 20.08
N ASP A 75 -10.83 -11.44 20.36
CA ASP A 75 -9.94 -12.58 20.56
C ASP A 75 -9.23 -12.96 19.25
N ALA A 76 -9.94 -12.89 18.12
CA ALA A 76 -9.36 -13.08 16.80
C ALA A 76 -8.25 -12.08 16.51
N LYS A 77 -8.42 -10.81 16.90
CA LYS A 77 -7.40 -9.77 16.75
C LYS A 77 -6.14 -10.06 17.59
N GLN A 78 -6.32 -10.53 18.82
CA GLN A 78 -5.21 -10.95 19.67
C GLN A 78 -4.52 -12.20 19.11
N ARG A 79 -5.30 -13.19 18.68
CA ARG A 79 -4.77 -14.42 18.08
C ARG A 79 -3.98 -14.15 16.80
N LEU A 80 -4.44 -13.20 15.99
CA LEU A 80 -3.75 -12.75 14.77
C LEU A 80 -2.30 -12.27 15.05
N GLN A 81 -1.98 -11.88 16.28
CA GLN A 81 -0.60 -11.49 16.63
C GLN A 81 0.41 -12.64 16.52
N GLN A 82 -0.07 -13.88 16.56
CA GLN A 82 0.74 -15.09 16.37
C GLN A 82 0.91 -15.50 14.89
N MET A 83 0.20 -14.83 13.98
CA MET A 83 0.37 -15.05 12.55
C MET A 83 1.69 -14.43 12.08
N PRO A 84 2.43 -15.06 11.16
CA PRO A 84 3.62 -14.45 10.58
C PRO A 84 3.33 -13.06 10.00
N SER A 85 4.29 -12.14 10.12
CA SER A 85 4.18 -10.83 9.47
C SER A 85 4.09 -11.01 7.95
N GLY A 86 3.15 -10.34 7.31
CA GLY A 86 2.96 -10.42 5.86
C GLY A 86 1.64 -9.81 5.41
N ALA A 87 1.40 -9.88 4.10
CA ALA A 87 0.22 -9.34 3.44
C ALA A 87 -1.09 -9.92 4.00
N ALA A 88 -1.13 -11.23 4.25
CA ALA A 88 -2.30 -11.91 4.81
C ALA A 88 -2.67 -11.36 6.21
N ARG A 89 -1.69 -11.27 7.12
CA ARG A 89 -1.90 -10.70 8.47
C ARG A 89 -2.36 -9.25 8.38
N ASN A 90 -1.77 -8.46 7.48
CA ASN A 90 -2.19 -7.06 7.27
C ASN A 90 -3.66 -6.97 6.86
N ALA A 91 -4.10 -7.72 5.84
CA ALA A 91 -5.47 -7.65 5.36
C ALA A 91 -6.49 -8.07 6.42
N LEU A 92 -6.20 -9.13 7.18
CA LEU A 92 -7.03 -9.58 8.30
C LEU A 92 -7.08 -8.54 9.44
N ASP A 93 -5.93 -7.96 9.82
CA ASP A 93 -5.87 -6.99 10.92
C ASP A 93 -6.64 -5.71 10.58
N CYS A 94 -6.47 -5.19 9.35
CA CYS A 94 -7.23 -4.05 8.86
C CYS A 94 -8.75 -4.34 8.86
N ALA A 95 -9.15 -5.53 8.39
CA ALA A 95 -10.57 -5.90 8.37
C ALA A 95 -11.16 -5.99 9.78
N LEU A 96 -10.42 -6.58 10.73
CA LEU A 96 -10.86 -6.68 12.13
C LEU A 96 -10.92 -5.30 12.82
N TRP A 97 -9.97 -4.40 12.52
CA TRP A 97 -10.02 -3.02 13.02
C TRP A 97 -11.28 -2.28 12.56
N VAL A 98 -11.62 -2.37 11.28
CA VAL A 98 -12.85 -1.74 10.75
C VAL A 98 -14.10 -2.39 11.34
N LEU A 99 -14.11 -3.72 11.50
CA LEU A 99 -15.23 -4.44 12.11
C LEU A 99 -15.49 -3.99 13.54
N LEU A 100 -14.44 -3.93 14.37
CA LEU A 100 -14.51 -3.51 15.76
C LEU A 100 -14.96 -2.05 15.88
N ALA A 101 -14.41 -1.15 15.06
CA ALA A 101 -14.84 0.24 15.01
C ALA A 101 -16.33 0.36 14.69
N ASN A 102 -16.81 -0.38 13.70
CA ASN A 102 -18.23 -0.38 13.34
C ASN A 102 -19.12 -0.93 14.47
N ALA A 103 -18.67 -1.97 15.18
CA ALA A 103 -19.38 -2.51 16.35
C ALA A 103 -19.49 -1.50 17.49
N ASP A 104 -18.46 -0.67 17.68
CA ASP A 104 -18.42 0.40 18.68
C ASP A 104 -19.09 1.70 18.20
N LYS A 105 -19.67 1.71 16.98
CA LYS A 105 -20.24 2.89 16.32
C LYS A 105 -19.23 4.04 16.16
N GLN A 106 -17.97 3.68 15.92
CA GLN A 106 -16.84 4.57 15.65
C GLN A 106 -16.35 4.43 14.22
N THR A 107 -15.53 5.37 13.75
CA THR A 107 -14.93 5.34 12.41
C THR A 107 -13.43 5.18 12.49
N PHE A 108 -12.92 3.99 12.15
CA PHE A 108 -11.48 3.74 12.09
C PHE A 108 -10.78 4.76 11.16
N PRO A 109 -9.61 5.32 11.54
CA PRO A 109 -8.81 4.94 12.73
C PRO A 109 -9.17 5.65 14.04
N SER A 110 -10.09 6.61 14.04
CA SER A 110 -10.51 7.33 15.24
C SER A 110 -11.58 6.54 16.03
N PRO A 111 -11.62 6.60 17.38
CA PRO A 111 -10.69 7.26 18.31
C PRO A 111 -9.48 6.39 18.70
N TYR A 112 -9.33 5.21 18.10
CA TYR A 112 -8.28 4.24 18.45
C TYR A 112 -6.86 4.74 18.20
N PHE A 113 -6.70 5.63 17.23
CA PHE A 113 -5.43 6.28 16.88
C PHE A 113 -5.62 7.77 16.80
N GLU A 114 -4.68 8.53 17.35
CA GLU A 114 -4.58 9.96 17.09
C GLU A 114 -4.08 10.16 15.64
N ILE A 115 -4.82 10.94 14.87
CA ILE A 115 -4.48 11.24 13.48
C ILE A 115 -4.47 12.74 13.32
N LYS A 116 -3.43 13.24 12.65
CA LYS A 116 -3.40 14.64 12.23
C LYS A 116 -4.55 14.91 11.26
N PRO A 117 -5.20 16.09 11.32
CA PRO A 117 -6.25 16.47 10.37
C PRO A 117 -5.80 16.45 8.90
N ALA A 118 -4.49 16.61 8.67
CA ALA A 118 -3.88 16.51 7.35
C ALA A 118 -2.54 15.77 7.43
N ILE A 119 -2.28 14.92 6.43
CA ILE A 119 -1.02 14.20 6.24
C ILE A 119 -0.48 14.57 4.86
N GLU A 120 0.69 15.20 4.81
CA GLU A 120 1.39 15.47 3.56
C GLU A 120 1.91 14.15 2.97
N THR A 121 1.60 13.89 1.70
CA THR A 121 2.07 12.72 0.96
C THR A 121 3.00 13.12 -0.18
N ALA A 122 3.93 12.23 -0.53
CA ALA A 122 4.86 12.45 -1.63
C ALA A 122 4.31 11.87 -2.94
N MET A 123 4.24 12.68 -3.99
CA MET A 123 3.98 12.17 -5.34
C MET A 123 5.25 11.55 -5.91
N THR A 124 5.13 10.33 -6.44
CA THR A 124 6.30 9.59 -6.95
C THR A 124 6.52 9.92 -8.43
N VAL A 125 7.66 10.53 -8.74
CA VAL A 125 8.16 10.66 -10.11
C VAL A 125 8.83 9.35 -10.51
N SER A 126 8.20 8.63 -11.43
CA SER A 126 8.71 7.37 -11.98
C SER A 126 9.93 7.61 -12.84
N ILE A 127 10.80 6.60 -12.91
CA ILE A 127 12.04 6.67 -13.67
C ILE A 127 11.75 6.71 -15.18
N GLY A 128 12.52 7.51 -15.92
CA GLY A 128 12.42 7.67 -17.36
C GLY A 128 13.49 8.63 -17.87
N GLU A 129 13.34 9.09 -19.11
CA GLU A 129 14.20 10.16 -19.63
C GLU A 129 14.01 11.47 -18.83
N PRO A 130 15.06 12.32 -18.69
CA PRO A 130 14.99 13.55 -17.91
C PRO A 130 13.78 14.43 -18.24
N GLU A 131 13.44 14.57 -19.52
CA GLU A 131 12.30 15.37 -19.97
C GLU A 131 10.95 14.79 -19.52
N ALA A 132 10.78 13.48 -19.62
CA ALA A 132 9.56 12.80 -19.19
C ALA A 132 9.37 12.90 -17.66
N MET A 133 10.46 12.79 -16.89
CA MET A 133 10.44 12.98 -15.44
C MET A 133 10.11 14.43 -15.06
N ALA A 134 10.62 15.40 -15.81
CA ALA A 134 10.26 16.80 -15.66
C ALA A 134 8.76 17.05 -15.94
N GLU A 135 8.17 16.41 -16.96
CA GLU A 135 6.73 16.57 -17.21
C GLU A 135 5.86 15.96 -16.10
N GLN A 136 6.23 14.78 -15.58
CA GLN A 136 5.56 14.22 -14.40
C GLN A 136 5.62 15.17 -13.20
N ALA A 137 6.80 15.72 -12.92
CA ALA A 137 6.99 16.66 -11.82
C ALA A 137 6.17 17.95 -11.98
N ARG A 138 6.12 18.52 -13.19
CA ARG A 138 5.24 19.65 -13.52
C ARG A 138 3.78 19.28 -13.31
N GLY A 139 3.36 18.12 -13.79
CA GLY A 139 2.00 17.61 -13.62
C GLY A 139 1.59 17.53 -12.15
N TYR A 140 2.43 16.93 -11.30
CA TYR A 140 2.16 16.84 -9.86
C TYR A 140 2.16 18.21 -9.17
N ALA A 141 3.08 19.10 -9.53
CA ALA A 141 3.10 20.46 -8.98
C ALA A 141 1.82 21.23 -9.34
N ARG A 142 1.30 21.10 -10.58
CA ARG A 142 0.01 21.69 -10.99
C ARG A 142 -1.17 21.14 -10.19
N LEU A 143 -1.10 19.89 -9.73
CA LEU A 143 -2.10 19.28 -8.86
C LEU A 143 -1.93 19.64 -7.37
N GLY A 144 -0.98 20.52 -7.04
CA GLY A 144 -0.75 21.00 -5.67
C GLY A 144 0.23 20.14 -4.86
N ALA A 145 0.97 19.22 -5.48
CA ALA A 145 1.97 18.43 -4.78
C ALA A 145 3.13 19.31 -4.26
N THR A 146 3.32 19.33 -2.95
CA THR A 146 4.41 20.06 -2.27
C THR A 146 5.62 19.18 -1.97
N LEU A 147 5.48 17.86 -2.11
CA LEU A 147 6.52 16.88 -1.85
C LEU A 147 6.60 15.86 -2.99
N LEU A 148 7.78 15.73 -3.59
CA LEU A 148 8.06 14.75 -4.64
C LEU A 148 9.05 13.70 -4.15
N LYS A 149 8.81 12.44 -4.53
CA LYS A 149 9.73 11.32 -4.39
C LYS A 149 10.26 10.94 -5.77
N VAL A 150 11.55 11.14 -6.01
CA VAL A 150 12.15 10.89 -7.33
C VAL A 150 12.80 9.52 -7.35
N LYS A 151 12.43 8.68 -8.32
CA LYS A 151 13.06 7.38 -8.57
C LYS A 151 14.27 7.56 -9.48
N LEU A 152 15.40 7.00 -9.08
CA LEU A 152 16.69 7.06 -9.79
C LEU A 152 17.31 5.66 -9.88
N ASP A 153 18.14 5.45 -10.89
CA ASP A 153 19.05 4.31 -11.05
C ASP A 153 20.51 4.83 -11.09
N GLY A 154 21.44 4.05 -11.64
CA GLY A 154 22.85 4.45 -11.79
C GLY A 154 23.14 5.36 -12.99
N GLU A 155 22.13 5.69 -13.80
CA GLU A 155 22.26 6.39 -15.07
C GLU A 155 21.58 7.77 -15.02
N GLN A 156 22.19 8.74 -15.70
CA GLN A 156 21.65 10.10 -15.88
C GLN A 156 21.17 10.77 -14.57
N VAL A 157 21.79 10.42 -13.44
CA VAL A 157 21.30 10.80 -12.10
C VAL A 157 21.22 12.31 -11.97
N VAL A 158 22.28 13.02 -12.38
CA VAL A 158 22.37 14.47 -12.24
C VAL A 158 21.39 15.16 -13.19
N GLU A 159 21.27 14.66 -14.41
CA GLU A 159 20.39 15.18 -15.46
C GLU A 159 18.92 15.06 -15.04
N ARG A 160 18.51 13.89 -14.55
CA ARG A 160 17.14 13.62 -14.08
C ARG A 160 16.79 14.48 -12.87
N VAL A 161 17.70 14.57 -11.89
CA VAL A 161 17.51 15.41 -10.70
C VAL A 161 17.36 16.88 -11.08
N LYS A 162 18.24 17.38 -11.95
CA LYS A 162 18.16 18.76 -12.45
C LYS A 162 16.84 19.00 -13.17
N ALA A 163 16.44 18.13 -14.08
CA ALA A 163 15.21 18.28 -14.84
C ALA A 163 13.97 18.36 -13.93
N VAL A 164 13.84 17.44 -12.97
CA VAL A 164 12.74 17.43 -12.00
C VAL A 164 12.74 18.70 -11.14
N ARG A 165 13.91 19.13 -10.65
CA ARG A 165 14.02 20.32 -9.81
C ARG A 165 13.59 21.59 -10.55
N HIS A 166 14.04 21.79 -11.79
CA HIS A 166 13.64 22.94 -12.60
C HIS A 166 12.14 22.92 -12.93
N ALA A 167 11.57 21.73 -13.13
CA ALA A 167 10.17 21.52 -13.41
C ALA A 167 9.23 21.76 -12.21
N SER A 168 9.74 21.72 -10.98
CA SER A 168 8.92 21.74 -9.76
C SER A 168 9.54 22.59 -8.65
N LEU A 169 9.80 23.87 -8.96
CA LEU A 169 10.45 24.81 -8.03
C LEU A 169 9.68 25.03 -6.72
N THR A 170 8.36 24.82 -6.72
CA THR A 170 7.49 24.94 -5.54
C THR A 170 7.44 23.68 -4.68
N ALA A 171 7.87 22.53 -5.20
CA ALA A 171 7.87 21.27 -4.46
C ALA A 171 9.24 20.99 -3.83
N ARG A 172 9.22 20.45 -2.62
CA ARG A 172 10.40 19.86 -1.98
C ARG A 172 10.63 18.47 -2.55
N SER A 173 11.87 18.13 -2.88
CA SER A 173 12.22 16.79 -3.37
C SER A 173 12.88 15.99 -2.24
N SER A 174 12.36 14.79 -1.97
CA SER A 174 12.98 13.82 -1.06
C SER A 174 13.58 12.67 -1.86
N TRP A 175 14.83 12.33 -1.53
CA TRP A 175 15.63 11.36 -2.29
C TRP A 175 15.66 10.04 -1.53
N MET A 176 15.19 8.97 -2.16
CA MET A 176 15.41 7.62 -1.66
C MET A 176 16.35 6.92 -2.65
N PRO A 177 17.60 6.62 -2.27
CA PRO A 177 18.45 5.77 -3.08
C PRO A 177 17.71 4.44 -3.26
N THR A 178 17.58 3.98 -4.50
CA THR A 178 17.32 2.57 -4.76
C THR A 178 18.57 1.87 -4.24
N ARG A 179 18.49 1.12 -3.12
CA ARG A 179 19.64 0.29 -2.70
C ARG A 179 20.01 -0.57 -3.91
N LEU A 180 21.15 -0.29 -4.52
CA LEU A 180 21.82 -1.18 -5.45
C LEU A 180 21.89 -2.52 -4.71
N GLY A 181 21.17 -3.51 -5.22
CA GLY A 181 21.36 -4.89 -4.78
C GLY A 181 22.74 -5.32 -5.26
N LEU A 182 23.76 -5.02 -4.47
CA LEU A 182 24.97 -5.83 -4.47
C LEU A 182 24.61 -7.12 -3.74
N GLY A 183 24.99 -8.24 -4.35
CA GLY A 183 24.52 -9.60 -4.07
C GLY A 183 24.78 -10.11 -2.67
#